data_AF-A0A9E8AFT5-F1
#
_entry.id   AF-A0A9E8AFT5-F1
#
_cell.length_a   1.000
_cell.length_b   1.000
_cell.length_c   1.000
_cell.angle_alpha   90.00
_cell.angle_beta   90.00
_cell.angle_gamma   90.00
#
_symmetry.space_group_name_H-M   'P 1'
#
loop_
_entity.id
_entity.type
_entity.pdbx_description
1 polymer ?
#
loop_
_entity_poly.entity_id
_entity_poly.type
_entity_poly.pdbx_seq_one_letter_code
_entity_poly.pdbx_strand_id
1 'polypeptide(L)'
;MLIPRVTVLLFLATTTRVSCENCPSGFVRHVESCYSLIRFTATWADAAVYCQAIGSHLAYVETAAEQTFLEGYLKRESSTIHSSGVWLGGLTYLTENEWQWGFKGGRITNTWWSPGNPNHDGDQFCLMLYKSQAFKWDDAACSYGHYFLCELELEDAPNITGK
;
A
#
# COMPACT_ATOMS: atom_id res chain seq x y z
N MET A 1 -16.69 56.96 -39.16
CA MET A 1 -17.13 56.26 -37.93
C MET A 1 -16.32 54.97 -37.85
N LEU A 2 -15.29 54.92 -37.00
CA LEU A 2 -14.33 53.81 -36.88
C LEU A 2 -14.75 52.89 -35.73
N ILE A 3 -14.86 51.59 -36.00
CA ILE A 3 -15.14 50.55 -34.99
C ILE A 3 -13.79 50.09 -34.42
N PRO A 4 -13.56 50.13 -33.09
CA PRO A 4 -12.31 49.62 -32.54
C PRO A 4 -12.34 48.09 -32.51
N ARG A 5 -11.27 47.45 -32.99
CA ARG A 5 -11.06 46.00 -32.83
C ARG A 5 -10.57 45.74 -31.41
N VAL A 6 -11.36 45.02 -30.62
CA VAL A 6 -10.96 44.51 -29.30
C VAL A 6 -10.22 43.19 -29.52
N THR A 7 -8.91 43.18 -29.25
CA THR A 7 -8.10 41.95 -29.30
C THR A 7 -8.19 41.28 -27.92
N VAL A 8 -8.83 40.12 -27.85
CA VAL A 8 -8.88 39.29 -26.63
C VAL A 8 -7.59 38.49 -26.55
N LEU A 9 -6.72 38.83 -25.60
CA LEU A 9 -5.54 38.03 -25.28
C LEU A 9 -5.97 36.82 -24.44
N LEU A 10 -6.08 35.66 -25.08
CA LEU A 10 -6.25 34.36 -24.41
C LEU A 10 -4.92 33.98 -23.75
N PHE A 11 -4.79 34.27 -22.46
CA PHE A 11 -3.75 33.68 -21.64
C PHE A 11 -4.07 32.20 -21.45
N LEU A 12 -3.37 31.32 -22.16
CA LEU A 12 -3.33 29.90 -21.87
C LEU A 12 -2.68 29.75 -20.49
N ALA A 13 -3.49 29.68 -19.44
CA ALA A 13 -3.04 29.30 -18.12
C ALA A 13 -2.60 27.84 -18.19
N THR A 14 -1.30 27.61 -18.43
CA THR A 14 -0.70 26.29 -18.26
C THR A 14 -0.77 25.96 -16.78
N THR A 15 -1.75 25.14 -16.39
CA THR A 15 -1.77 24.54 -15.05
C THR A 15 -0.60 23.59 -14.97
N THR A 16 0.55 24.07 -14.49
CA THR A 16 1.65 23.20 -14.10
C THR A 16 1.14 22.37 -12.93
N ARG A 17 0.91 21.07 -13.15
CA ARG A 17 0.71 20.13 -12.05
C ARG A 17 2.00 20.14 -11.25
N VAL A 18 1.96 20.69 -10.04
CA VAL A 18 3.02 20.44 -9.06
C VAL A 18 2.77 19.03 -8.58
N SER A 19 3.35 18.03 -9.24
CA SER A 19 3.39 16.69 -8.66
C SER A 19 4.30 16.77 -7.44
N CYS A 20 3.86 16.22 -6.32
CA CYS A 20 4.73 15.95 -5.19
C CYS A 20 5.64 14.78 -5.62
N GLU A 21 6.72 15.06 -6.38
CA GLU A 21 7.59 14.02 -6.96
C GLU A 21 8.29 13.13 -5.92
N ASN A 22 8.24 13.53 -4.65
CA ASN A 22 8.92 12.87 -3.55
C ASN A 22 7.93 12.35 -2.52
N CYS A 23 8.20 11.15 -2.03
CA CYS A 23 7.43 10.55 -0.95
C CYS A 23 7.51 11.40 0.33
N PRO A 24 6.45 11.42 1.15
CA PRO A 24 6.49 12.04 2.47
C PRO A 24 7.63 11.48 3.33
N SER A 25 8.03 12.24 4.37
CA SER A 25 9.04 11.75 5.31
C SER A 25 8.60 10.43 5.95
N GLY A 26 9.52 9.46 6.03
CA GLY A 26 9.23 8.12 6.54
C GLY A 26 8.67 7.13 5.50
N PHE A 27 8.45 7.58 4.26
CA PHE A 27 8.09 6.71 3.14
C PHE A 27 9.27 6.50 2.19
N VAL A 28 9.34 5.31 1.60
CA VAL A 28 10.32 4.91 0.59
C VAL A 28 9.61 4.77 -0.76
N ARG A 29 10.16 5.40 -1.79
CA ARG A 29 9.59 5.36 -3.14
C ARG A 29 9.89 4.02 -3.84
N HIS A 30 8.88 3.48 -4.51
CA HIS A 30 9.04 2.47 -5.55
C HIS A 30 8.07 2.78 -6.69
N VAL A 31 8.60 3.08 -7.88
CA VAL A 31 7.83 3.44 -9.07
C VAL A 31 6.86 4.61 -8.80
N GLU A 32 5.56 4.34 -8.81
CA GLU A 32 4.46 5.30 -8.65
C GLU A 32 3.81 5.25 -7.26
N SER A 33 4.43 4.53 -6.32
CA SER A 33 3.95 4.41 -4.95
C SER A 33 5.03 4.76 -3.91
N CYS A 34 4.56 5.11 -2.73
CA CYS A 34 5.35 5.39 -1.55
C CYS A 34 4.96 4.40 -0.44
N TYR A 35 5.94 3.75 0.18
CA TYR A 35 5.69 2.73 1.20
C TYR A 35 6.30 3.12 2.56
N SER A 36 5.58 2.90 3.66
CA SER A 36 6.08 3.09 5.01
C SER A 36 5.86 1.84 5.87
N LEU A 37 6.94 1.36 6.51
CA LEU A 37 6.88 0.29 7.50
C LEU A 37 6.54 0.87 8.88
N ILE A 38 5.36 0.54 9.39
CA ILE A 38 4.89 0.95 10.70
C ILE A 38 5.31 -0.08 11.74
N ARG A 39 6.09 0.36 12.74
CA ARG A 39 6.82 -0.52 13.69
C ARG A 39 6.13 -0.65 15.06
N PHE A 40 4.82 -0.80 15.06
CA PHE A 40 4.07 -1.28 16.23
C PHE A 40 3.09 -2.35 15.78
N THR A 41 2.70 -3.24 16.69
CA THR A 41 1.77 -4.33 16.39
C THR A 41 0.33 -3.83 16.42
N ALA A 42 -0.44 -4.17 15.40
CA ALA A 42 -1.86 -3.90 15.31
C ALA A 42 -2.59 -5.12 14.71
N THR A 43 -3.88 -5.25 15.00
CA THR A 43 -4.75 -6.16 14.24
C THR A 43 -4.81 -5.69 12.79
N TRP A 44 -5.23 -6.56 11.87
CA TRP A 44 -5.34 -6.17 10.47
C TRP A 44 -6.27 -4.96 10.28
N ALA A 45 -7.40 -4.95 11.01
CA ALA A 45 -8.38 -3.86 10.95
C ALA A 45 -7.80 -2.54 11.50
N ASP A 46 -7.13 -2.57 12.66
CA ASP A 46 -6.51 -1.38 13.25
C ASP A 46 -5.38 -0.84 12.36
N ALA A 47 -4.59 -1.72 11.74
CA ALA A 47 -3.55 -1.36 10.79
C ALA A 47 -4.13 -0.65 9.56
N ALA A 48 -5.25 -1.16 9.02
CA ALA A 48 -5.95 -0.52 7.92
C ALA A 48 -6.46 0.88 8.27
N VAL A 49 -7.09 1.03 9.44
CA VAL A 49 -7.54 2.33 9.97
C VAL A 49 -6.36 3.29 10.13
N TYR A 50 -5.22 2.82 10.64
CA TYR A 50 -4.03 3.66 10.79
C TYR A 50 -3.52 4.17 9.44
N CYS A 51 -3.37 3.29 8.44
CA CYS A 51 -2.92 3.71 7.12
C CYS A 51 -3.88 4.75 6.51
N GLN A 52 -5.20 4.53 6.63
CA GLN A 52 -6.19 5.52 6.19
C GLN A 52 -6.04 6.86 6.90
N ALA A 53 -5.79 6.85 8.21
CA ALA A 53 -5.62 8.06 9.01
C ALA A 53 -4.40 8.91 8.59
N ILE A 54 -3.38 8.30 7.98
CA ILE A 54 -2.20 9.00 7.43
C ILE A 54 -2.31 9.27 5.92
N GLY A 55 -3.50 9.14 5.35
CA GLY A 55 -3.78 9.44 3.94
C GLY A 55 -3.29 8.36 2.98
N SER A 56 -3.16 7.12 3.44
CA SER A 56 -2.64 5.98 2.68
C SER A 56 -3.56 4.76 2.85
N HIS A 57 -3.19 3.58 2.35
CA HIS A 57 -3.89 2.32 2.62
C HIS A 57 -2.89 1.23 3.03
N LEU A 58 -3.35 0.07 3.51
CA LEU A 58 -2.46 -1.08 3.62
C LEU A 58 -1.95 -1.46 2.23
N ALA A 59 -0.66 -1.78 2.13
CA ALA A 59 -0.02 -2.02 0.84
C ALA A 59 -0.68 -3.15 0.05
N TYR A 60 -0.88 -2.89 -1.23
CA TYR A 60 -1.31 -3.87 -2.22
C TYR A 60 -0.08 -4.28 -3.04
N VAL A 61 0.03 -5.57 -3.33
CA VAL A 61 1.19 -6.13 -4.02
C VAL A 61 0.66 -6.78 -5.29
N GLU A 62 0.54 -5.97 -6.33
CA GLU A 62 -0.12 -6.30 -7.60
C GLU A 62 0.90 -6.74 -8.66
N THR A 63 2.18 -6.42 -8.47
CA THR A 63 3.24 -6.76 -9.42
C THR A 63 4.39 -7.55 -8.80
N ALA A 64 5.10 -8.31 -9.66
CA ALA A 64 6.32 -9.00 -9.23
C ALA A 64 7.44 -8.03 -8.85
N ALA A 65 7.43 -6.81 -9.40
CA ALA A 65 8.36 -5.75 -9.07
C ALA A 65 8.16 -5.27 -7.62
N GLU A 66 6.91 -5.02 -7.22
CA GLU A 66 6.55 -4.66 -5.84
C GLU A 66 6.92 -5.75 -4.86
N GLN A 67 6.55 -7.01 -5.15
CA GLN A 67 6.91 -8.13 -4.28
C GLN A 67 8.43 -8.20 -4.06
N THR A 68 9.22 -8.09 -5.14
CA THR A 68 10.68 -8.13 -5.06
C THR A 68 11.24 -6.94 -4.28
N PHE A 69 10.68 -5.75 -4.50
CA PHE A 69 11.05 -4.53 -3.79
C PHE A 69 10.79 -4.66 -2.28
N LEU A 70 9.57 -5.07 -1.89
CA LEU A 70 9.17 -5.20 -0.48
C LEU A 70 9.96 -6.28 0.23
N GLU A 71 10.20 -7.44 -0.39
CA GLU A 71 11.09 -8.46 0.17
C GLU A 71 12.48 -7.89 0.45
N GLY A 72 13.06 -7.18 -0.53
CA GLY A 72 14.39 -6.57 -0.38
C GLY A 72 14.42 -5.48 0.69
N TYR A 73 13.38 -4.65 0.75
CA TYR A 73 13.22 -3.60 1.75
C TYR A 73 13.13 -4.19 3.17
N LEU A 74 12.19 -5.11 3.40
CA LEU A 74 11.98 -5.73 4.70
C LEU A 74 13.15 -6.61 5.14
N LYS A 75 13.88 -7.26 4.22
CA LYS A 75 15.14 -7.98 4.54
C LYS A 75 16.19 -7.04 5.12
N ARG A 76 16.35 -5.82 4.58
CA ARG A 76 17.26 -4.82 5.13
C ARG A 76 16.81 -4.29 6.50
N GLU A 77 15.50 -4.16 6.69
CA GLU A 77 14.89 -3.70 7.95
C GLU A 77 14.72 -4.80 8.99
N SER A 78 15.05 -6.06 8.66
CA SER A 78 14.68 -7.26 9.43
C SER A 78 15.15 -7.26 10.89
N SER A 79 16.26 -6.60 11.20
CA SER A 79 16.76 -6.43 12.58
C SER A 79 15.85 -5.55 13.44
N THR A 80 15.03 -4.69 12.83
CA THR A 80 14.08 -3.78 13.50
C THR A 80 12.65 -4.32 13.54
N ILE A 81 12.36 -5.42 12.83
CA ILE A 81 11.04 -6.04 12.78
C ILE A 81 10.97 -7.11 13.87
N HIS A 82 10.35 -6.82 15.00
CA HIS A 82 10.23 -7.79 16.10
C HIS A 82 8.96 -8.66 16.04
N SER A 83 8.02 -8.32 15.13
CA SER A 83 6.84 -9.12 14.80
C SER A 83 7.20 -10.35 13.94
N SER A 84 6.37 -11.40 13.98
CA SER A 84 6.48 -12.56 13.08
C SER A 84 6.20 -12.20 11.63
N GLY A 85 5.32 -11.24 11.38
CA GLY A 85 4.90 -10.82 10.05
C GLY A 85 4.71 -9.31 9.91
N VAL A 86 4.39 -8.92 8.67
CA VAL A 86 4.02 -7.55 8.28
C VAL A 86 2.71 -7.62 7.49
N TRP A 87 1.63 -6.99 7.96
CA TRP A 87 0.34 -6.99 7.26
C TRP A 87 0.43 -6.31 5.89
N LEU A 88 -0.31 -6.89 4.94
CA LEU A 88 -0.68 -6.32 3.65
C LEU A 88 -2.20 -6.11 3.58
N GLY A 89 -2.68 -5.43 2.55
CA GLY A 89 -4.09 -5.10 2.41
C GLY A 89 -4.99 -6.23 1.91
N GLY A 90 -4.47 -7.44 1.78
CA GLY A 90 -5.22 -8.60 1.28
C GLY A 90 -6.02 -9.29 2.38
N LEU A 91 -7.23 -9.72 2.04
CA LEU A 91 -8.07 -10.57 2.90
C LEU A 91 -8.90 -11.54 2.06
N THR A 92 -9.40 -12.59 2.68
CA THR A 92 -10.36 -13.54 2.09
C THR A 92 -11.58 -13.70 3.00
N TYR A 93 -12.69 -14.19 2.46
CA TYR A 93 -13.87 -14.54 3.25
C TYR A 93 -14.06 -16.06 3.30
N LEU A 94 -14.50 -16.55 4.45
CA LEU A 94 -14.74 -17.96 4.79
C LEU A 94 -15.46 -18.78 3.70
N THR A 95 -16.34 -18.15 2.91
CA THR A 95 -17.22 -18.86 1.98
C THR A 95 -16.66 -19.03 0.57
N GLU A 96 -15.60 -18.31 0.20
CA GLU A 96 -15.22 -18.18 -1.22
C GLU A 96 -13.80 -18.66 -1.51
N ASN A 97 -12.89 -18.75 -0.52
CA ASN A 97 -11.45 -18.98 -0.76
C ASN A 97 -10.86 -18.02 -1.82
N GLU A 98 -11.49 -16.88 -2.04
CA GLU A 98 -11.09 -15.86 -2.99
C GLU A 98 -10.47 -14.69 -2.23
N TRP A 99 -9.18 -14.47 -2.47
CA TRP A 99 -8.45 -13.36 -1.90
C TRP A 99 -8.76 -12.08 -2.67
N GLN A 100 -8.92 -10.98 -1.94
CA GLN A 100 -9.19 -9.66 -2.48
C GLN A 100 -8.39 -8.58 -1.77
N TRP A 101 -8.11 -7.48 -2.45
CA TRP A 101 -7.62 -6.27 -1.79
C TRP A 101 -8.76 -5.62 -1.03
N GLY A 102 -8.65 -5.49 0.29
CA GLY A 102 -9.78 -5.22 1.17
C GLY A 102 -10.63 -3.99 0.77
N PHE A 103 -10.02 -2.80 0.78
CA PHE A 103 -10.72 -1.54 0.50
C PHE A 103 -10.73 -1.14 -0.98
N LYS A 104 -9.76 -1.58 -1.77
CA LYS A 104 -9.72 -1.42 -3.24
C LYS A 104 -10.71 -2.33 -3.95
N GLY A 105 -11.03 -3.48 -3.34
CA GLY A 105 -11.68 -4.59 -4.01
C GLY A 105 -10.77 -5.23 -5.05
N GLY A 106 -11.36 -6.10 -5.88
CA GLY A 106 -10.62 -6.81 -6.92
C GLY A 106 -9.95 -8.07 -6.41
N ARG A 107 -10.03 -9.12 -7.25
CA ARG A 107 -9.51 -10.44 -6.93
C ARG A 107 -7.99 -10.46 -7.05
N ILE A 108 -7.33 -11.00 -6.04
CA ILE A 108 -5.90 -11.29 -6.05
C ILE A 108 -5.70 -12.57 -6.88
N THR A 109 -5.04 -12.44 -8.02
CA THR A 109 -4.75 -13.56 -8.93
C THR A 109 -3.28 -13.98 -8.90
N ASN A 110 -2.41 -13.10 -8.41
CA ASN A 110 -1.00 -13.39 -8.21
C ASN A 110 -0.78 -14.23 -6.95
N THR A 111 0.26 -15.05 -6.97
CA THR A 111 0.61 -15.93 -5.85
C THR A 111 2.10 -15.82 -5.54
N TRP A 112 2.42 -15.22 -4.39
CA TRP A 112 3.77 -15.23 -3.82
C TRP A 112 3.80 -15.87 -2.43
N TRP A 113 2.92 -16.86 -2.24
CA TRP A 113 2.79 -17.67 -1.03
C TRP A 113 4.11 -18.34 -0.66
N SER A 114 4.34 -18.41 0.63
CA SER A 114 5.35 -19.29 1.18
C SER A 114 4.91 -20.75 1.01
N PRO A 115 5.85 -21.72 1.01
CA PRO A 115 5.51 -23.12 0.79
C PRO A 115 4.43 -23.61 1.77
N GLY A 116 3.31 -24.09 1.23
CA GLY A 116 2.19 -24.62 2.01
C GLY A 116 1.01 -23.67 2.21
N ASN A 117 1.11 -22.41 1.77
CA ASN A 117 0.08 -21.39 2.00
C ASN A 117 -0.66 -20.98 0.71
N PRO A 118 -1.87 -20.41 0.81
CA PRO A 118 -2.64 -20.23 2.04
C PRO A 118 -3.16 -21.57 2.56
N ASN A 119 -3.06 -21.80 3.87
CA ASN A 119 -3.44 -23.09 4.47
C ASN A 119 -4.79 -23.01 5.21
N HIS A 120 -5.26 -21.79 5.49
CA HIS A 120 -6.49 -21.50 6.22
C HIS A 120 -6.57 -22.26 7.56
N ASP A 121 -5.44 -22.38 8.27
CA ASP A 121 -5.38 -23.09 9.55
C ASP A 121 -6.13 -22.29 10.63
N GLY A 122 -7.38 -22.69 10.89
CA GLY A 122 -8.31 -21.96 11.74
C GLY A 122 -8.93 -20.75 11.03
N ASP A 123 -8.79 -19.57 11.63
CA ASP A 123 -9.42 -18.32 11.16
C ASP A 123 -8.41 -17.40 10.41
N GLN A 124 -7.52 -17.99 9.61
CA GLN A 124 -6.47 -17.26 8.88
C GLN A 124 -7.00 -16.68 7.56
N PHE A 125 -7.40 -15.41 7.62
CA PHE A 125 -8.08 -14.72 6.51
C PHE A 125 -7.42 -13.41 6.09
N CYS A 126 -6.31 -13.04 6.70
CA CYS A 126 -5.61 -11.79 6.42
C CYS A 126 -4.20 -12.05 5.89
N LEU A 127 -3.81 -11.28 4.87
CA LEU A 127 -2.56 -11.46 4.14
C LEU A 127 -1.41 -10.75 4.86
N MET A 128 -0.29 -11.43 5.05
CA MET A 128 0.93 -10.85 5.57
C MET A 128 2.18 -11.35 4.84
N LEU A 129 3.28 -10.59 4.98
CA LEU A 129 4.63 -11.00 4.59
C LEU A 129 5.32 -11.66 5.76
N TYR A 130 5.67 -12.95 5.63
CA TYR A 130 6.19 -13.76 6.72
C TYR A 130 7.70 -13.67 6.87
N LYS A 131 8.14 -13.12 8.00
CA LYS A 131 9.56 -12.83 8.25
C LYS A 131 10.44 -14.09 8.15
N SER A 132 10.01 -15.21 8.73
CA SER A 132 10.78 -16.46 8.71
C SER A 132 10.83 -17.12 7.33
N GLN A 133 9.90 -16.78 6.44
CA GLN A 133 9.82 -17.24 5.05
C GLN A 133 10.33 -16.18 4.07
N ALA A 134 11.35 -15.41 4.49
CA ALA A 134 12.00 -14.40 3.67
C ALA A 134 11.02 -13.36 3.08
N PHE A 135 9.95 -13.07 3.82
CA PHE A 135 8.85 -12.16 3.44
C PHE A 135 8.07 -12.63 2.21
N LYS A 136 7.91 -13.95 2.03
CA LYS A 136 6.84 -14.53 1.20
C LYS A 136 5.49 -14.40 1.89
N TRP A 137 4.42 -14.54 1.12
CA TRP A 137 3.06 -14.37 1.63
C TRP A 137 2.65 -15.51 2.55
N ASP A 138 1.86 -15.16 3.55
CA ASP A 138 1.22 -16.09 4.47
C ASP A 138 -0.16 -15.56 4.82
N ASP A 139 -1.07 -16.49 5.13
CA ASP A 139 -2.34 -16.16 5.72
C ASP A 139 -2.22 -16.22 7.25
N ALA A 140 -2.85 -15.28 7.94
CA ALA A 140 -2.80 -15.21 9.39
C ALA A 140 -4.15 -14.78 9.96
N ALA A 141 -4.36 -15.11 11.24
CA ALA A 141 -5.55 -14.72 11.96
C ALA A 141 -5.58 -13.20 12.06
N CYS A 142 -6.64 -12.57 11.54
CA CYS A 142 -6.76 -11.12 11.43
C CYS A 142 -6.66 -10.39 12.79
N SER A 143 -6.93 -11.11 13.89
CA SER A 143 -6.84 -10.63 15.27
C SER A 143 -5.41 -10.58 15.83
N TYR A 144 -4.42 -11.15 15.13
CA TYR A 144 -3.04 -11.12 15.57
C TYR A 144 -2.42 -9.73 15.39
N GLY A 145 -1.52 -9.38 16.32
CA GLY A 145 -0.75 -8.15 16.25
C GLY A 145 0.47 -8.29 15.35
N HIS A 146 0.50 -7.61 14.22
CA HIS A 146 1.69 -7.51 13.37
C HIS A 146 2.06 -6.07 13.06
N TYR A 147 3.33 -5.87 12.69
CA TYR A 147 3.74 -4.64 12.01
C TYR A 147 3.03 -4.59 10.65
N PHE A 148 3.06 -3.46 9.96
CA PHE A 148 2.29 -3.33 8.72
C PHE A 148 2.90 -2.33 7.74
N LEU A 149 2.61 -2.52 6.46
CA LEU A 149 3.02 -1.63 5.40
C LEU A 149 1.86 -0.74 4.99
N CYS A 150 2.08 0.56 5.06
CA CYS A 150 1.21 1.55 4.45
C CYS A 150 1.75 1.93 3.07
N GLU A 151 0.86 2.07 2.10
CA GLU A 151 1.13 2.49 0.72
C GLU A 151 0.31 3.72 0.37
N LEU A 152 0.98 4.68 -0.26
CA LEU A 152 0.41 5.87 -0.85
C LEU A 152 0.70 5.84 -2.36
N GLU A 153 -0.34 5.72 -3.17
CA GLU A 153 -0.25 5.87 -4.63
C GLU A 153 -0.05 7.36 -4.97
N LEU A 154 0.94 7.69 -5.83
CA LEU A 154 1.28 9.07 -6.15
C LEU A 154 0.23 9.77 -7.03
N GLU A 155 -0.63 9.01 -7.72
CA GLU A 155 -1.77 9.57 -8.46
C GLU A 155 -2.88 10.08 -7.53
N ASP A 156 -3.01 9.47 -6.35
CA ASP A 156 -3.99 9.81 -5.31
C ASP A 156 -3.44 10.74 -4.22
N ALA A 157 -2.16 11.10 -4.29
CA ALA A 157 -1.55 12.02 -3.33
C ALA A 157 -2.33 13.35 -3.33
N PRO A 158 -2.85 13.80 -2.18
CA PRO A 158 -3.55 15.07 -2.11
C PRO A 158 -2.61 16.14 -2.64
N ASN A 159 -3.08 16.89 -3.64
CA ASN A 159 -2.38 18.07 -4.14
C ASN A 159 -2.17 18.99 -2.93
N ILE A 160 -0.99 18.95 -2.31
CA ILE A 160 -0.68 19.82 -1.16
C ILE A 160 -0.39 21.21 -1.74
N THR A 161 -1.45 21.87 -2.18
CA THR A 161 -1.48 23.31 -2.41
C THR A 161 -1.98 23.98 -1.13
N GLY A 162 -1.13 23.94 -0.10
CA GLY A 162 -1.28 24.78 1.08
C GLY A 162 -0.64 26.15 0.83
N LYS A 163 -1.48 27.17 0.68
CA LYS A 163 -1.12 28.59 0.85
C LYS A 163 -0.62 28.87 2.26
#